data_AF-N1Q3L2-F1
#
_entry.id   AF-N1Q3L2-F1
#
_cell.length_a   1.000
_cell.length_b   1.000
_cell.length_c   1.000
_cell.angle_alpha   90.00
_cell.angle_beta   90.00
_cell.angle_gamma   90.00
#
_symmetry.space_group_name_H-M   'P 1'
#
loop_
_entity.id
_entity.type
_entity.pdbx_description
1 polymer ?
#
loop_
_entity_poly.entity_id
_entity_poly.type
_entity_poly.pdbx_seq_one_letter_code
_entity_poly.pdbx_strand_id
1 'polypeptide(L)'
;MAPLNPHAGHIGLVLPLCTSAATVGLALYQYPVFMSFLVADESGKTIAGRPLSKFWQPMVKRGRALIAGLALSSSVGGALAARWLRTHSTLETTDVSQWYIAGTVLAAAHLASLPIIAQPVSRIMDAANASSEDAAEEINKENMKTWFTIHTVRTLLVDLPALWCFAEGASLAFWVTD
;
A
#
# COMPACT_ATOMS: atom_id res chain seq x y z
N MET A 1 -37.93 11.81 -5.35
CA MET A 1 -36.90 10.92 -4.80
C MET A 1 -36.80 11.20 -3.32
N ALA A 2 -36.97 10.18 -2.47
CA ALA A 2 -36.70 10.34 -1.04
C ALA A 2 -35.19 10.60 -0.85
N PRO A 3 -34.78 11.46 0.10
CA PRO A 3 -33.37 11.68 0.39
C PRO A 3 -32.75 10.37 0.90
N LEU A 4 -31.55 10.04 0.39
CA LEU A 4 -30.75 8.93 0.89
C LEU A 4 -30.47 9.16 2.38
N ASN A 5 -31.04 8.35 3.27
CA ASN A 5 -30.70 8.37 4.68
C ASN A 5 -29.45 7.51 4.87
N PRO A 6 -28.31 8.06 5.32
CA PRO A 6 -27.11 7.26 5.53
C PRO A 6 -27.32 6.33 6.74
N HIS A 7 -27.45 5.02 6.49
CA HIS A 7 -27.34 4.00 7.52
C HIS A 7 -25.89 3.88 8.02
N ALA A 8 -25.70 3.59 9.31
CA ALA A 8 -24.37 3.41 9.91
C ALA A 8 -23.51 2.33 9.20
N GLY A 9 -24.15 1.43 8.44
CA GLY A 9 -23.47 0.45 7.58
C GLY A 9 -22.59 1.08 6.49
N HIS A 10 -22.93 2.26 5.96
CA HIS A 10 -22.17 2.87 4.86
C HIS A 10 -20.75 3.28 5.26
N ILE A 11 -20.50 3.64 6.53
CA ILE A 11 -19.14 3.95 6.99
C ILE A 11 -18.26 2.70 6.93
N GLY A 12 -18.80 1.54 7.32
CA GLY A 12 -18.10 0.26 7.24
C GLY A 12 -17.80 -0.18 5.80
N LEU A 13 -18.68 0.19 4.86
CA LEU A 13 -18.51 -0.10 3.42
C LEU A 13 -17.47 0.81 2.75
N VAL A 14 -17.28 2.04 3.24
CA VAL A 14 -16.31 3.00 2.69
C VAL A 14 -14.92 2.85 3.31
N LEU A 15 -14.81 2.32 4.54
CA LEU A 15 -13.54 2.17 5.23
C LEU A 15 -12.43 1.48 4.39
N PRO A 16 -12.68 0.33 3.71
CA PRO A 16 -11.66 -0.36 2.93
C PRO A 16 -11.15 0.47 1.74
N LEU A 17 -12.05 1.26 1.13
CA LEU A 17 -11.70 2.20 0.07
C LEU A 17 -10.76 3.29 0.61
N CYS A 18 -11.09 3.91 1.74
CA CYS A 18 -10.25 4.96 2.34
C CYS A 18 -8.85 4.45 2.68
N THR A 19 -8.75 3.28 3.31
CA THR A 19 -7.45 2.72 3.73
C THR A 19 -6.64 2.19 2.55
N SER A 20 -7.29 1.67 1.50
CA SER A 20 -6.64 1.28 0.25
C SER A 20 -6.13 2.51 -0.52
N ALA A 21 -6.92 3.59 -0.59
CA ALA A 21 -6.51 4.85 -1.20
C ALA A 21 -5.31 5.47 -0.47
N ALA A 22 -5.31 5.44 0.86
CA ALA A 22 -4.16 5.86 1.66
C ALA A 22 -2.91 4.99 1.40
N THR A 23 -3.08 3.68 1.20
CA THR A 23 -1.99 2.77 0.85
C THR A 23 -1.38 3.12 -0.52
N VAL A 24 -2.20 3.33 -1.54
CA VAL A 24 -1.75 3.76 -2.88
C VAL A 24 -1.10 5.14 -2.82
N GLY A 25 -1.72 6.10 -2.13
CA GLY A 25 -1.17 7.46 -1.97
C GLY A 25 0.21 7.44 -1.32
N LEU A 26 0.39 6.65 -0.26
CA LEU A 26 1.70 6.46 0.37
C LEU A 26 2.70 5.80 -0.58
N ALA A 27 2.28 4.76 -1.32
CA ALA A 27 3.14 4.07 -2.27
C ALA A 27 3.62 5.00 -3.40
N LEU A 28 2.77 5.90 -3.89
CA LEU A 28 3.12 6.92 -4.88
C LEU A 28 4.04 7.98 -4.29
N TYR A 29 3.77 8.43 -3.05
CA TYR A 29 4.60 9.43 -2.38
C TYR A 29 6.03 8.93 -2.07
N GLN A 30 6.22 7.62 -1.92
CA GLN A 30 7.55 7.05 -1.72
C GLN A 30 8.48 7.25 -2.92
N TYR A 31 7.99 7.36 -4.16
CA TYR A 31 8.83 7.60 -5.34
C TYR A 31 9.62 8.91 -5.26
N PRO A 32 9.00 10.10 -5.13
CA PRO A 32 9.76 11.34 -5.06
C PRO A 32 10.69 11.39 -3.84
N VAL A 33 10.26 10.84 -2.70
CA VAL A 33 11.12 10.77 -1.49
C VAL A 33 12.40 9.98 -1.79
N PHE A 34 12.29 8.76 -2.32
CA PHE A 34 13.46 7.91 -2.52
C PHE A 34 14.27 8.28 -3.76
N MET A 35 13.63 8.75 -4.82
CA MET A 35 14.34 9.24 -6.01
C MET A 35 15.20 10.46 -5.66
N SER A 36 14.80 11.29 -4.70
CA SER A 36 15.61 12.44 -4.25
C SER A 36 17.01 12.04 -3.74
N PHE A 37 17.19 10.81 -3.26
CA PHE A 37 18.50 10.31 -2.83
C PHE A 37 19.40 9.90 -4.01
N LEU A 38 18.79 9.54 -5.15
CA LEU A 38 19.47 9.00 -6.32
C LEU A 38 19.83 10.06 -7.36
N VAL A 39 19.23 11.24 -7.29
CA VAL A 39 19.55 12.36 -8.19
C VAL A 39 20.95 12.88 -7.87
N ALA A 40 21.77 13.02 -8.91
CA ALA A 40 23.09 13.59 -8.80
C ALA A 40 23.02 15.13 -8.73
N ASP A 41 23.90 15.73 -7.93
CA ASP A 41 24.11 17.17 -7.86
C ASP A 41 24.92 17.69 -9.07
N GLU A 42 25.21 19.00 -9.10
CA GLU A 42 26.02 19.65 -10.14
C GLU A 42 27.44 19.08 -10.26
N SER A 43 27.93 18.40 -9.21
CA SER A 43 29.23 17.73 -9.17
C SER A 43 29.15 16.25 -9.54
N GLY A 44 27.98 15.74 -9.92
CA GLY A 44 27.75 14.33 -10.27
C GLY A 44 27.64 13.38 -9.07
N LYS A 45 27.54 13.91 -7.84
CA LYS A 45 27.45 13.10 -6.61
C LYS A 45 26.01 12.93 -6.16
N THR A 46 25.67 11.76 -5.62
CA THR A 46 24.34 11.51 -5.04
C THR A 46 24.43 11.49 -3.51
N ILE A 47 23.29 11.49 -2.83
CA ILE A 47 23.22 11.27 -1.36
C ILE A 47 22.76 9.85 -1.02
N ALA A 48 22.90 8.92 -1.97
CA ALA A 48 22.42 7.55 -1.86
C ALA A 48 23.30 6.64 -0.98
N GLY A 49 24.46 7.11 -0.49
CA GLY A 49 25.32 6.36 0.43
C GLY A 49 24.73 6.23 1.84
N ARG A 50 25.54 6.42 2.88
CA ARG A 50 25.13 6.28 4.29
C ARG A 50 23.92 7.16 4.69
N PRO A 51 23.69 8.37 4.13
CA PRO A 51 22.49 9.15 4.45
C PRO A 51 21.19 8.38 4.17
N LEU A 52 21.11 7.68 3.04
CA LEU A 52 19.95 6.85 2.69
C LEU A 52 19.78 5.69 3.68
N SER A 53 20.85 4.97 4.03
CA SER A 53 20.82 3.87 5.01
C SER A 53 20.31 4.34 6.38
N LYS A 54 20.79 5.51 6.84
CA LYS A 54 20.36 6.14 8.10
C LYS A 54 18.91 6.62 8.06
N PHE A 55 18.39 7.00 6.89
CA PHE A 55 16.99 7.35 6.71
C PHE A 55 16.07 6.12 6.77
N TRP A 56 16.47 5.01 6.16
CA TRP A 56 15.68 3.77 6.13
C TRP A 56 15.40 3.20 7.52
N GLN A 57 16.37 3.21 8.43
CA GLN A 57 16.21 2.64 9.78
C GLN A 57 15.02 3.22 10.57
N PRO A 58 14.92 4.54 10.83
CA PRO A 58 13.78 5.12 11.55
C PRO A 58 12.48 5.04 10.74
N MET A 59 12.55 5.14 9.41
CA MET A 59 11.38 5.03 8.55
C MET A 59 10.75 3.63 8.64
N VAL A 60 11.54 2.55 8.59
CA VAL A 60 11.03 1.18 8.75
C VAL A 60 10.47 0.98 10.16
N LYS A 61 11.22 1.40 11.19
CA LYS A 61 10.81 1.23 12.59
C LYS A 61 9.46 1.89 12.90
N ARG A 62 9.23 3.09 12.39
CA ARG A 62 8.01 3.87 12.64
C ARG A 62 6.91 3.59 11.60
N GLY A 63 7.28 3.50 10.34
CA GLY A 63 6.38 3.35 9.20
C GLY A 63 5.74 1.96 9.10
N ARG A 64 6.39 0.90 9.59
CA ARG A 64 5.84 -0.46 9.52
C ARG A 64 4.46 -0.59 10.17
N ALA A 65 4.23 0.12 11.29
CA ALA A 65 2.96 0.06 12.00
C ALA A 65 1.84 0.76 11.21
N LEU A 66 2.15 1.88 10.57
CA LEU A 66 1.21 2.60 9.70
C LEU A 66 0.85 1.75 8.48
N ILE A 67 1.84 1.21 7.77
CA ILE A 67 1.63 0.39 6.56
C ILE A 67 0.83 -0.88 6.92
N ALA A 68 1.21 -1.58 7.99
CA ALA A 68 0.48 -2.75 8.46
C ALA A 68 -0.95 -2.39 8.88
N GLY A 69 -1.14 -1.27 9.58
CA GLY A 69 -2.47 -0.79 9.98
C GLY A 69 -3.37 -0.55 8.77
N LEU A 70 -2.91 0.19 7.77
CA LEU A 70 -3.69 0.47 6.56
C LEU A 70 -4.03 -0.80 5.77
N ALA A 71 -3.07 -1.71 5.61
CA ALA A 71 -3.30 -2.96 4.89
C ALA A 71 -4.24 -3.92 5.65
N LEU A 72 -4.10 -4.02 6.98
CA LEU A 72 -5.00 -4.81 7.83
C LEU A 72 -6.41 -4.22 7.85
N SER A 73 -6.55 -2.89 7.99
CA SER A 73 -7.85 -2.22 7.94
C SER A 73 -8.55 -2.44 6.60
N SER A 74 -7.82 -2.38 5.48
CA SER A 74 -8.37 -2.65 4.15
C SER A 74 -8.82 -4.12 4.03
N SER A 75 -7.99 -5.06 4.48
CA SER A 75 -8.26 -6.49 4.38
C SER A 75 -9.44 -6.93 5.26
N VAL A 76 -9.38 -6.60 6.56
CA VAL A 76 -10.41 -6.96 7.54
C VAL A 76 -11.70 -6.19 7.28
N GLY A 77 -11.60 -4.88 7.00
CA GLY A 77 -12.77 -4.07 6.67
C GLY A 77 -13.49 -4.60 5.43
N GLY A 78 -12.75 -4.95 4.37
CA GLY A 78 -13.34 -5.53 3.16
C GLY A 78 -14.00 -6.88 3.42
N ALA A 79 -13.40 -7.73 4.27
CA ALA A 79 -13.99 -9.02 4.64
C ALA A 79 -15.29 -8.85 5.42
N LEU A 80 -15.33 -7.89 6.35
CA LEU A 80 -16.53 -7.55 7.13
C LEU A 80 -17.62 -6.96 6.23
N ALA A 81 -17.27 -6.08 5.29
CA ALA A 81 -18.19 -5.53 4.29
C ALA A 81 -18.79 -6.64 3.41
N ALA A 82 -17.95 -7.52 2.85
CA ALA A 82 -18.39 -8.65 2.04
C ALA A 82 -19.28 -9.62 2.82
N ARG A 83 -19.00 -9.85 4.10
CA ARG A 83 -19.84 -10.68 4.98
C ARG A 83 -21.18 -10.01 5.25
N TRP A 84 -21.19 -8.71 5.54
CA TRP A 84 -22.40 -7.96 5.82
C TRP A 84 -23.35 -7.96 4.61
N LEU A 85 -22.82 -7.66 3.42
CA LEU A 85 -23.58 -7.68 2.15
C LEU A 85 -24.19 -9.05 1.86
N ARG A 86 -23.44 -10.15 2.07
CA ARG A 86 -23.97 -11.51 1.87
C ARG A 86 -25.03 -11.92 2.90
N THR A 87 -24.94 -11.41 4.13
CA THR A 87 -25.95 -11.66 5.16
C THR A 87 -27.27 -10.96 4.86
N HIS A 88 -27.24 -9.80 4.20
CA HIS A 88 -28.41 -9.05 3.74
C HIS A 88 -28.63 -9.28 2.24
N SER A 89 -28.64 -10.55 1.81
CA SER A 89 -28.56 -10.95 0.40
C SER A 89 -29.85 -10.64 -0.37
N THR A 90 -29.79 -9.62 -1.22
CA THR A 90 -30.53 -9.52 -2.48
C THR A 90 -29.59 -9.96 -3.61
N LEU A 91 -30.10 -10.11 -4.84
CA LEU A 91 -29.24 -10.38 -6.02
C LEU A 91 -28.16 -9.29 -6.15
N GLU A 92 -28.55 -8.04 -5.97
CA GLU A 92 -27.66 -6.87 -6.08
C GLU A 92 -26.57 -6.87 -5.00
N THR A 93 -26.89 -7.13 -3.72
CA THR A 93 -25.86 -7.15 -2.66
C THR A 93 -24.88 -8.30 -2.80
N THR A 94 -25.30 -9.42 -3.40
CA THR A 94 -24.42 -10.56 -3.66
C THR A 94 -23.34 -10.19 -4.69
N ASP A 95 -23.71 -9.49 -5.77
CA ASP A 95 -22.77 -9.04 -6.79
C ASP A 95 -21.83 -7.96 -6.24
N VAL A 96 -22.34 -7.00 -5.45
CA VAL A 96 -21.49 -6.00 -4.77
C VAL A 96 -20.47 -6.67 -3.83
N SER A 97 -20.86 -7.76 -3.14
CA SER A 97 -19.95 -8.45 -2.21
C SER A 97 -18.71 -9.04 -2.90
N GLN A 98 -18.78 -9.39 -4.19
CA GLN A 98 -17.65 -9.95 -4.93
C GLN A 98 -16.50 -8.94 -5.07
N TRP A 99 -16.83 -7.67 -5.27
CA TRP A 99 -15.84 -6.59 -5.33
C TRP A 99 -15.08 -6.46 -4.01
N TYR A 100 -15.77 -6.53 -2.87
CA TYR A 100 -15.13 -6.49 -1.55
C TYR A 100 -14.26 -7.72 -1.30
N ILE A 101 -14.67 -8.91 -1.75
CA ILE A 101 -13.86 -10.14 -1.63
C ILE A 101 -12.57 -10.00 -2.44
N ALA A 102 -12.68 -9.60 -3.71
CA ALA A 102 -11.52 -9.41 -4.58
C ALA A 102 -10.56 -8.36 -4.00
N GLY A 103 -11.09 -7.21 -3.58
CA GLY A 103 -10.31 -6.16 -2.93
C GLY A 103 -9.62 -6.65 -1.65
N THR A 104 -10.28 -7.45 -0.81
CA THR A 104 -9.69 -8.04 0.40
C THR A 104 -8.53 -8.98 0.08
N VAL A 105 -8.68 -9.87 -0.91
CA VAL A 105 -7.61 -10.80 -1.30
C VAL A 105 -6.39 -10.03 -1.78
N LEU A 106 -6.58 -9.01 -2.61
CA LEU A 106 -5.51 -8.15 -3.09
C LEU A 106 -4.88 -7.35 -1.95
N ALA A 107 -5.68 -6.74 -1.06
CA ALA A 107 -5.16 -6.04 0.11
C ALA A 107 -4.35 -6.95 1.05
N ALA A 108 -4.74 -8.22 1.21
CA ALA A 108 -3.97 -9.20 1.96
C ALA A 108 -2.65 -9.56 1.23
N ALA A 109 -2.66 -9.61 -0.11
CA ALA A 109 -1.45 -9.84 -0.90
C ALA A 109 -0.40 -8.72 -0.75
N HIS A 110 -0.82 -7.48 -0.41
CA HIS A 110 0.12 -6.42 -0.03
C HIS A 110 1.02 -6.86 1.13
N LEU A 111 0.42 -7.42 2.19
CA LEU A 111 1.17 -7.93 3.36
C LEU A 111 2.01 -9.15 2.99
N ALA A 112 1.53 -10.00 2.07
CA ALA A 112 2.28 -11.16 1.60
C ALA A 112 3.56 -10.79 0.83
N SER A 113 3.68 -9.55 0.32
CA SER A 113 4.88 -9.07 -0.35
C SER A 113 6.05 -8.72 0.58
N LEU A 114 5.81 -8.65 1.90
CA LEU A 114 6.80 -8.24 2.90
C LEU A 114 8.11 -9.06 2.87
N PRO A 115 8.10 -10.41 2.77
CA PRO A 115 9.34 -11.18 2.74
C PRO A 115 10.24 -10.81 1.55
N ILE A 116 9.64 -10.50 0.40
CA ILE A 116 10.35 -10.13 -0.83
C ILE A 116 10.96 -8.72 -0.70
N ILE A 117 10.21 -7.79 -0.09
CA ILE A 117 10.66 -6.40 0.12
C ILE A 117 11.72 -6.29 1.24
N ALA A 118 11.66 -7.17 2.25
CA ALA A 118 12.53 -7.08 3.42
C ALA A 118 14.02 -7.22 3.08
N GLN A 119 14.36 -8.05 2.09
CA GLN A 119 15.75 -8.32 1.71
C GLN A 119 16.51 -7.07 1.22
N PRO A 120 16.06 -6.35 0.16
CA PRO A 120 16.76 -5.14 -0.29
C PRO A 120 16.77 -4.06 0.79
N VAL A 121 15.71 -3.93 1.59
CA VAL A 121 15.63 -2.96 2.69
C VAL A 121 16.66 -3.25 3.77
N SER A 122 16.82 -4.52 4.17
CA SER A 122 17.85 -4.91 5.16
C SER A 122 19.24 -4.55 4.65
N ARG A 123 19.55 -4.88 3.40
CA ARG A 123 20.86 -4.58 2.79
C ARG A 123 21.14 -3.08 2.74
N ILE A 124 20.13 -2.26 2.43
CA ILE A 124 20.26 -0.79 2.46
C ILE A 124 20.56 -0.31 3.88
N MET A 125 19.87 -0.84 4.89
CA MET A 125 20.13 -0.49 6.28
C MET A 125 21.53 -0.91 6.75
N ASP A 126 21.99 -2.09 6.33
CA ASP A 126 23.30 -2.65 6.69
C ASP A 126 24.46 -1.90 6.03
N ALA A 127 24.22 -1.29 4.85
CA ALA A 127 25.20 -0.44 4.16
C ALA A 127 25.63 0.80 4.97
N ALA A 128 24.91 1.16 6.04
CA ALA A 128 25.37 2.16 7.00
C ALA A 128 26.75 1.82 7.61
N ASN A 129 27.09 0.53 7.66
CA ASN A 129 28.34 0.00 8.22
C ASN A 129 29.40 -0.32 7.15
N ALA A 130 29.18 0.06 5.88
CA ALA A 130 30.14 -0.20 4.81
C ALA A 130 31.49 0.49 5.07
N SER A 131 32.57 -0.07 4.50
CA SER A 131 33.95 0.38 4.71
C SER A 131 34.24 1.79 4.17
N SER A 132 33.52 2.22 3.13
CA SER A 132 33.61 3.56 2.54
C SER A 132 32.22 4.09 2.16
N GLU A 133 32.15 5.39 1.85
CA GLU A 133 30.90 6.01 1.35
C GLU A 133 30.55 5.51 -0.05
N ASP A 134 31.53 5.37 -0.93
CA ASP A 134 31.33 4.85 -2.29
C ASP A 134 30.79 3.41 -2.26
N ALA A 135 31.29 2.58 -1.36
CA ALA A 135 30.78 1.22 -1.17
C ALA A 135 29.32 1.21 -0.65
N ALA A 136 28.99 2.12 0.27
CA ALA A 136 27.61 2.28 0.73
C ALA A 136 26.67 2.71 -0.41
N GLU A 137 27.12 3.66 -1.24
CA GLU A 137 26.36 4.18 -2.37
C GLU A 137 26.10 3.11 -3.44
N GLU A 138 27.10 2.31 -3.79
CA GLU A 138 26.95 1.20 -4.73
C GLU A 138 25.91 0.18 -4.26
N ILE A 139 26.06 -0.31 -3.03
CA ILE A 139 25.11 -1.25 -2.40
C ILE A 139 23.71 -0.66 -2.41
N ASN A 140 23.58 0.60 -2.01
CA ASN A 140 22.29 1.24 -1.90
C ASN A 140 21.62 1.46 -3.25
N LYS A 141 22.34 1.89 -4.29
CA LYS A 141 21.77 2.07 -5.64
C LYS A 141 21.22 0.77 -6.21
N GLU A 142 21.97 -0.33 -6.08
CA GLU A 142 21.54 -1.64 -6.55
C GLU A 142 20.27 -2.13 -5.81
N ASN A 143 20.27 -2.03 -4.48
CA ASN A 143 19.15 -2.47 -3.67
C ASN A 143 17.93 -1.54 -3.80
N MET A 144 18.14 -0.24 -4.03
CA MET A 144 17.05 0.70 -4.36
C MET A 144 16.40 0.38 -5.69
N LYS A 145 17.18 0.03 -6.73
CA LYS A 145 16.62 -0.42 -8.02
C LYS A 145 15.76 -1.67 -7.84
N THR A 146 16.26 -2.63 -7.07
CA THR A 146 15.54 -3.87 -6.74
C THR A 146 14.25 -3.56 -5.97
N TRP A 147 14.35 -2.73 -4.94
CA TRP A 147 13.20 -2.30 -4.14
C TRP A 147 12.16 -1.57 -4.98
N PHE A 148 12.56 -0.61 -5.82
CA PHE A 148 11.66 0.11 -6.72
C PHE A 148 10.93 -0.85 -7.66
N THR A 149 11.63 -1.84 -8.22
CA THR A 149 11.01 -2.84 -9.10
C THR A 149 9.91 -3.60 -8.37
N ILE A 150 10.21 -4.16 -7.20
CA ILE A 150 9.23 -4.92 -6.40
C ILE A 150 8.08 -4.02 -5.96
N HIS A 151 8.38 -2.82 -5.48
CA HIS A 151 7.42 -1.81 -5.04
C HIS A 151 6.47 -1.41 -6.17
N THR A 152 7.00 -1.19 -7.39
CA THR A 152 6.22 -0.87 -8.59
C THR A 152 5.30 -2.02 -8.96
N VAL A 153 5.83 -3.24 -9.05
CA VAL A 153 5.04 -4.44 -9.40
C VAL A 153 3.91 -4.64 -8.40
N ARG A 154 4.19 -4.56 -7.09
CA ARG A 154 3.15 -4.65 -6.06
C ARG A 154 2.12 -3.54 -6.22
N THR A 155 2.53 -2.30 -6.44
CA THR A 155 1.57 -1.20 -6.57
C THR A 155 0.69 -1.32 -7.80
N LEU A 156 1.22 -1.77 -8.93
CA LEU A 156 0.45 -1.95 -10.16
C LEU A 156 -0.46 -3.17 -10.14
N LEU A 157 0.00 -4.30 -9.58
CA LEU A 157 -0.72 -5.58 -9.66
C LEU A 157 -1.55 -5.89 -8.41
N VAL A 158 -1.32 -5.18 -7.31
CA VAL A 158 -1.96 -5.45 -6.02
C VAL A 158 -2.67 -4.20 -5.50
N ASP A 159 -1.93 -3.10 -5.27
CA ASP A 159 -2.49 -1.94 -4.56
C ASP A 159 -3.55 -1.20 -5.40
N LEU A 160 -3.26 -0.93 -6.68
CA LEU A 160 -4.20 -0.26 -7.59
C LEU A 160 -5.43 -1.13 -7.88
N PRO A 161 -5.32 -2.43 -8.19
CA PRO A 161 -6.48 -3.30 -8.33
C PRO A 161 -7.32 -3.41 -7.05
N ALA A 162 -6.70 -3.47 -5.87
CA ALA A 162 -7.43 -3.47 -4.60
C ALA A 162 -8.26 -2.19 -4.42
N LEU A 163 -7.64 -1.03 -4.69
CA LEU A 163 -8.30 0.27 -4.66
C LEU A 163 -9.48 0.32 -5.63
N TRP A 164 -9.28 -0.16 -6.87
CA TRP A 164 -10.33 -0.24 -7.87
C TRP A 164 -11.52 -1.09 -7.38
N CYS A 165 -11.24 -2.29 -6.87
CA CYS A 165 -12.28 -3.19 -6.37
C CYS A 165 -13.09 -2.53 -5.24
N PHE A 166 -12.42 -1.87 -4.29
CA PHE A 166 -13.14 -1.19 -3.21
C PHE A 166 -13.87 0.06 -3.67
N ALA A 167 -13.39 0.76 -4.69
CA ALA A 167 -14.09 1.90 -5.28
C ALA A 167 -15.38 1.44 -5.97
N GLU A 168 -15.32 0.39 -6.79
CA GLU A 168 -16.50 -0.22 -7.42
C GLU A 168 -17.49 -0.73 -6.37
N GLY A 169 -17.01 -1.51 -5.40
CA GLY A 169 -17.84 -2.03 -4.31
C GLY A 169 -18.54 -0.93 -3.51
N ALA A 170 -17.83 0.14 -3.15
CA ALA A 170 -18.42 1.28 -2.46
C ALA A 170 -19.41 2.05 -3.34
N SER A 171 -19.08 2.26 -4.62
CA SER A 171 -19.96 2.97 -5.55
C SER A 171 -21.30 2.25 -5.73
N LEU A 172 -21.27 0.94 -5.95
CA LEU A 172 -22.45 0.11 -6.14
C LEU A 172 -23.24 -0.03 -4.83
N ALA A 173 -22.56 -0.10 -3.68
CA ALA A 173 -23.20 -0.15 -2.37
C ALA A 173 -24.06 1.09 -2.05
N PHE A 174 -23.83 2.25 -2.68
CA PHE A 174 -24.70 3.43 -2.53
C PHE A 174 -26.00 3.34 -3.33
N TRP A 175 -26.08 2.44 -4.31
CA TRP A 175 -27.24 2.26 -5.18
C TRP A 175 -28.10 1.05 -4.80
N VAL A 176 -27.62 0.19 -3.91
CA VAL A 176 -28.44 -0.89 -3.35
C VAL A 176 -29.52 -0.26 -2.48
N THR A 177 -30.78 -0.40 -2.91
CA THR A 177 -31.96 -0.11 -2.09
C THR A 177 -32.39 -1.37 -1.34
N ASP A 178 -32.74 -1.23 -0.06
CA ASP A 178 -33.36 -2.30 0.75
C ASP A 178 -34.67 -2.82 0.12
#